data_AF-A0A2J4P419-F1
#
_entry.id   AF-A0A2J4P419-F1
#
_cell.length_a   1.000
_cell.length_b   1.000
_cell.length_c   1.000
_cell.angle_alpha   90.00
_cell.angle_beta   90.00
_cell.angle_gamma   90.00
#
_symmetry.space_group_name_H-M   'P 1'
#
loop_
_entity.id
_entity.type
_entity.pdbx_description
1 polymer ?
#
loop_
_entity_poly.entity_id
_entity_poly.type
_entity_poly.pdbx_seq_one_letter_code
_entity_poly.pdbx_strand_id
1 'polypeptide(L)'
;MNPPDAWNPLREFTDARIALGRSGASLPTREVLNFGLAHARARDAIHQPFASDQLVQPLAELGLSTLTVRSAASDRHVYLNRPDLGRQLNEESRADLAASGARPADLLLVIGDGLSSYA
;
A
#
# COMPACT_ATOMS: atom_id res chain seq x y z
N MET A 1 32.67 21.04 20.74
CA MET A 1 31.88 19.97 20.08
C MET A 1 30.97 19.37 21.13
N ASN A 2 29.66 19.32 20.90
CA ASN A 2 28.78 18.56 21.78
C ASN A 2 29.15 17.08 21.68
N PRO A 3 29.19 16.34 22.81
CA PRO A 3 29.47 14.91 22.78
C PRO A 3 28.41 14.20 21.92
N PRO A 4 28.78 13.12 21.21
CA PRO A 4 27.83 12.33 20.46
C PRO A 4 26.72 11.83 21.38
N ASP A 5 25.47 11.90 20.91
CA ASP A 5 24.29 11.48 21.66
C ASP A 5 24.44 9.99 22.01
N ALA A 6 24.47 9.67 23.31
CA ALA A 6 24.62 8.30 23.82
C ALA A 6 23.51 7.35 23.33
N TRP A 7 22.39 7.92 22.85
CA TRP A 7 21.26 7.17 22.32
C TRP A 7 21.38 6.85 20.84
N ASN A 8 22.35 7.43 20.12
CA ASN A 8 22.54 7.19 18.68
C ASN A 8 22.71 5.71 18.30
N PRO A 9 23.48 4.89 19.04
CA PRO A 9 23.61 3.46 18.72
C PRO A 9 22.26 2.73 18.73
N LEU A 10 21.31 3.15 19.56
CA LEU A 10 20.01 2.47 19.68
C LEU A 10 19.15 2.55 18.41
N ARG A 11 19.47 3.48 17.49
CA ARG A 11 18.77 3.64 16.22
C ARG A 11 18.90 2.42 15.31
N GLU A 12 19.93 1.60 15.48
CA GLU A 12 20.10 0.39 14.64
C GLU A 12 19.06 -0.70 14.96
N PHE A 13 18.43 -0.65 16.13
CA PHE A 13 17.47 -1.64 16.59
C PHE A 13 16.01 -1.26 16.30
N THR A 14 15.74 -0.11 15.66
CA THR A 14 14.37 0.32 15.37
C THR A 14 14.28 1.33 14.22
N ASP A 15 13.22 1.20 13.42
CA ASP A 15 12.84 2.21 12.42
C ASP A 15 12.20 3.46 13.05
N ALA A 16 11.90 3.42 14.36
CA ALA A 16 11.36 4.57 15.07
C ALA A 16 12.36 5.74 15.08
N ARG A 17 11.83 6.95 14.93
CA ARG A 17 12.63 8.18 14.86
C ARG A 17 13.10 8.62 16.27
N ILE A 18 14.04 7.88 16.85
CA ILE A 18 14.66 8.15 18.15
C ILE A 18 16.04 8.82 18.00
N ALA A 19 16.59 9.35 19.10
CA ALA A 19 17.91 10.00 19.13
C ALA A 19 18.09 11.07 18.03
N LEU A 20 17.06 11.90 17.84
CA LEU A 20 17.02 12.94 16.81
C LEU A 20 17.77 14.22 17.20
N GLY A 21 18.20 14.32 18.45
CA GLY A 21 18.68 15.58 19.04
C GLY A 21 17.56 16.60 19.22
N ARG A 22 17.95 17.85 19.51
CA ARG A 22 17.02 18.97 19.77
C ARG A 22 17.63 20.32 19.46
N SER A 23 16.79 21.30 19.14
CA SER A 23 17.09 22.73 19.08
C SER A 23 16.22 23.43 20.11
N GLY A 24 16.79 23.75 21.28
CA GLY A 24 16.02 24.22 22.44
C GLY A 24 15.03 23.14 22.92
N ALA A 25 13.74 23.47 22.87
CA ALA A 25 12.61 22.58 23.17
C ALA A 25 11.98 21.95 21.90
N SER A 26 12.58 22.13 20.73
CA SER A 26 12.05 21.71 19.43
C SER A 26 12.98 20.71 18.71
N LEU A 27 12.49 20.13 17.61
CA LEU A 27 13.31 19.29 16.73
C LEU A 27 14.35 20.12 15.94
N PRO A 28 15.51 19.54 15.60
CA PRO A 28 16.41 20.15 14.64
C PRO A 28 15.74 20.29 13.27
N THR A 29 16.02 21.39 12.55
CA THR A 29 15.43 21.68 11.23
C THR A 29 15.55 20.51 10.25
N ARG A 30 16.69 19.82 10.24
CA ARG A 30 16.91 18.64 9.39
C ARG A 30 15.87 17.55 9.63
N GLU A 31 15.47 17.31 10.88
CA GLU A 31 14.50 16.27 11.22
C GLU A 31 13.07 16.68 10.87
N VAL A 32 12.75 17.98 10.97
CA VAL A 32 11.50 18.54 10.46
C VAL A 32 11.39 18.35 8.95
N LEU A 33 12.46 18.66 8.21
CA LEU A 33 12.50 18.47 6.75
C LEU A 33 12.40 16.99 6.36
N ASN A 34 13.12 16.10 7.05
CA ASN A 34 13.04 14.66 6.85
C ASN A 34 11.63 14.11 7.11
N PHE A 35 10.92 14.64 8.11
CA PHE A 35 9.54 14.29 8.38
C PHE A 35 8.60 14.78 7.27
N GLY A 36 8.74 16.04 6.84
CA GLY A 36 7.94 16.59 5.74
C GLY A 36 8.09 15.79 4.45
N LEU A 37 9.33 15.42 4.08
CA LEU A 37 9.59 14.59 2.90
C LEU A 37 8.95 13.21 3.02
N ALA A 38 9.09 12.55 4.17
CA ALA A 38 8.47 11.23 4.37
C ALA A 38 6.93 11.31 4.33
N HIS A 39 6.35 12.38 4.88
CA HIS A 39 4.91 12.60 4.81
C HIS A 39 4.43 12.82 3.38
N ALA A 40 5.15 13.61 2.57
CA ALA A 40 4.84 13.80 1.16
C ALA A 40 4.86 12.46 0.40
N ARG A 41 5.94 11.67 0.56
CA ARG A 41 6.05 10.34 -0.05
C ARG A 41 4.93 9.39 0.37
N ALA A 42 4.55 9.41 1.64
CA ALA A 42 3.45 8.57 2.12
C ALA A 42 2.11 8.95 1.48
N ARG A 43 1.84 10.25 1.26
CA ARG A 43 0.65 10.71 0.55
C ARG A 43 0.65 10.26 -0.91
N ASP A 44 1.78 10.40 -1.59
CA ASP A 44 1.91 9.97 -2.99
C ASP A 44 1.66 8.46 -3.14
N ALA A 45 2.19 7.66 -2.22
CA ALA A 45 2.02 6.20 -2.22
C ALA A 45 0.55 5.76 -2.09
N ILE A 46 -0.31 6.53 -1.40
CA ILE A 46 -1.76 6.24 -1.31
C ILE A 46 -2.41 6.32 -2.68
N HIS A 47 -1.93 7.20 -3.57
CA HIS A 47 -2.51 7.41 -4.90
C HIS A 47 -1.88 6.56 -6.00
N GLN A 48 -0.86 5.75 -5.67
CA GLN A 48 -0.20 4.90 -6.64
C GLN A 48 -1.15 3.81 -7.15
N PRO A 49 -1.33 3.64 -8.47
CA PRO A 49 -2.20 2.61 -9.03
C PRO A 49 -1.57 1.23 -8.85
N PHE A 50 -2.41 0.21 -8.71
CA PHE A 50 -1.97 -1.18 -8.64
C PHE A 50 -1.79 -1.76 -10.04
N ALA A 51 -0.60 -2.29 -10.29
CA ALA A 51 -0.20 -2.79 -11.60
C ALA A 51 -0.59 -4.27 -11.77
N SER A 52 -1.89 -4.58 -11.68
CA SER A 52 -2.42 -5.95 -11.78
C SER A 52 -1.95 -6.71 -13.01
N ASP A 53 -1.80 -6.01 -14.13
CA ASP A 53 -1.43 -6.60 -15.41
C ASP A 53 0.01 -7.16 -15.39
N GLN A 54 0.87 -6.62 -14.53
CA GLN A 54 2.24 -7.10 -14.36
C GLN A 54 2.31 -8.43 -13.58
N LEU A 55 1.24 -8.79 -12.85
CA LEU A 55 1.17 -10.04 -12.08
C LEU A 55 0.70 -11.22 -12.92
N VAL A 56 0.03 -10.97 -14.06
CA VAL A 56 -0.59 -12.02 -14.87
C VAL A 56 0.45 -13.01 -15.41
N GLN A 57 1.55 -12.51 -15.98
CA GLN A 57 2.58 -13.38 -16.58
C GLN A 57 3.31 -14.24 -15.52
N PRO A 58 3.85 -13.67 -14.42
CA PRO A 58 4.49 -14.48 -13.38
C PRO A 58 3.56 -15.53 -12.76
N LEU A 59 2.28 -15.21 -12.57
CA LEU A 59 1.31 -16.17 -12.03
C LEU A 59 0.99 -17.28 -13.04
N ALA A 60 0.90 -16.95 -14.33
CA ALA A 60 0.72 -17.94 -15.39
C ALA A 60 1.92 -18.89 -15.49
N GLU A 61 3.16 -18.41 -15.31
CA GLU A 61 4.37 -19.24 -15.27
C GLU A 61 4.37 -20.24 -14.10
N LEU A 62 3.70 -19.89 -12.99
CA LEU A 62 3.45 -20.81 -11.86
C LEU A 62 2.27 -21.77 -12.11
N GLY A 63 1.65 -21.73 -13.29
CA GLY A 63 0.49 -22.55 -13.65
C GLY A 63 -0.82 -22.05 -13.03
N LEU A 64 -0.86 -20.81 -12.53
CA LEU A 64 -2.05 -20.22 -11.92
C LEU A 64 -2.84 -19.41 -12.94
N SER A 65 -4.11 -19.75 -13.12
CA SER A 65 -5.04 -18.94 -13.91
C SER A 65 -5.53 -17.74 -13.11
N THR A 66 -5.41 -16.54 -13.66
CA THR A 66 -5.82 -15.29 -13.01
C THR A 66 -7.04 -14.67 -13.67
N LEU A 67 -7.93 -14.08 -12.87
CA LEU A 67 -9.03 -13.23 -13.34
C LEU A 67 -8.89 -11.85 -12.70
N THR A 68 -8.86 -10.81 -13.52
CA THR A 68 -8.83 -9.42 -13.04
C THR A 68 -10.25 -8.91 -12.88
N VAL A 69 -10.59 -8.48 -11.67
CA VAL A 69 -11.90 -7.92 -11.33
C VAL A 69 -11.75 -6.54 -10.70
N ARG A 70 -12.81 -5.74 -10.76
CA ARG A 70 -12.86 -4.38 -10.20
C ARG A 70 -13.96 -4.26 -9.16
N SER A 71 -13.68 -3.47 -8.12
CA SER A 71 -14.71 -3.08 -7.15
C SER A 71 -15.75 -2.15 -7.79
N ALA A 72 -16.86 -1.92 -7.09
CA ALA A 72 -17.88 -0.96 -7.50
C ALA A 72 -17.40 0.51 -7.35
N ALA A 73 -16.28 0.76 -6.68
CA ALA A 73 -15.64 2.07 -6.69
C ALA A 73 -14.97 2.32 -8.04
N SER A 74 -15.43 3.36 -8.75
CA SER A 74 -14.97 3.73 -10.10
C SER A 74 -13.52 4.21 -10.15
N ASP A 75 -13.04 4.76 -9.05
CA ASP A 75 -11.73 5.37 -8.93
C ASP A 75 -11.25 5.38 -7.48
N ARG A 76 -9.99 5.79 -7.30
CA ARG A 76 -9.33 5.83 -6.00
C ARG A 76 -10.01 6.79 -5.01
N HIS A 77 -10.54 7.91 -5.48
CA HIS A 77 -11.19 8.88 -4.61
C HIS A 77 -12.51 8.30 -4.05
N VAL A 78 -13.31 7.66 -4.90
CA VAL A 78 -14.51 6.93 -4.46
C VAL A 78 -14.14 5.80 -3.51
N TYR A 79 -13.10 5.01 -3.83
CA TYR A 79 -12.66 3.91 -2.99
C TYR A 79 -12.29 4.36 -1.56
N LEU A 80 -11.59 5.48 -1.41
CA LEU A 80 -11.18 6.02 -0.10
C LEU A 80 -12.35 6.59 0.71
N ASN A 81 -13.41 7.07 0.07
CA ASN A 81 -14.55 7.72 0.73
C ASN A 81 -15.80 6.82 0.86
N ARG A 82 -15.87 5.72 0.10
CA ARG A 82 -17.02 4.81 0.02
C ARG A 82 -16.59 3.36 0.24
N PRO A 83 -16.29 2.98 1.50
CA PRO A 83 -15.86 1.62 1.83
C PRO A 83 -16.92 0.56 1.50
N ASP A 84 -18.19 0.94 1.39
CA ASP A 84 -19.28 0.09 0.94
C ASP A 84 -19.11 -0.33 -0.52
N LEU A 85 -18.70 0.58 -1.41
CA LEU A 85 -18.44 0.28 -2.82
C LEU A 85 -17.14 -0.50 -3.02
N GLY A 86 -16.11 -0.23 -2.20
CA GLY A 86 -14.86 -0.99 -2.23
C GLY A 86 -15.00 -2.46 -1.81
N ARG A 87 -16.08 -2.81 -1.10
CA ARG A 87 -16.40 -4.18 -0.65
C ARG A 87 -17.32 -4.95 -1.60
N GLN A 88 -17.71 -4.35 -2.72
CA GLN A 88 -18.58 -4.97 -3.72
C GLN A 88 -17.87 -4.96 -5.07
N LEU A 89 -18.09 -5.99 -5.89
CA LEU A 89 -17.66 -5.97 -7.29
C LEU A 89 -18.57 -5.07 -8.12
N ASN A 90 -18.02 -4.43 -9.15
CA ASN A 90 -18.87 -3.78 -10.15
C ASN A 90 -19.69 -4.84 -10.93
N GLU A 91 -20.67 -4.37 -11.70
CA GLU A 91 -21.59 -5.25 -12.43
C GLU A 91 -20.86 -6.14 -13.45
N GLU A 92 -19.96 -5.54 -14.23
CA GLU A 92 -19.21 -6.19 -15.29
C GLU A 92 -18.32 -7.32 -14.75
N SER A 93 -17.51 -7.04 -13.73
CA SER A 93 -16.64 -8.05 -13.11
C SER A 93 -17.43 -9.17 -12.44
N ARG A 94 -18.64 -8.89 -11.94
CA ARG A 94 -19.50 -9.93 -11.38
C ARG A 94 -20.06 -10.84 -12.47
N ALA A 95 -20.45 -10.27 -13.61
CA ALA A 95 -20.89 -11.04 -14.77
C ALA A 95 -19.74 -11.88 -15.36
N ASP A 96 -18.55 -11.31 -15.51
CA ASP A 96 -17.37 -12.01 -16.01
C ASP A 96 -16.96 -13.17 -15.11
N LEU A 97 -16.97 -12.96 -13.79
CA LEU A 97 -16.64 -14.02 -12.83
C LEU A 97 -17.66 -15.16 -12.89
N ALA A 98 -18.96 -14.86 -13.02
CA ALA A 98 -20.00 -15.87 -13.18
C ALA A 98 -19.88 -16.63 -14.51
N ALA A 99 -19.48 -15.95 -15.58
CA ALA A 99 -19.28 -16.54 -16.91
C ALA A 99 -17.94 -17.28 -17.07
N SER A 100 -16.97 -17.06 -16.17
CA SER A 100 -15.62 -17.62 -16.27
C SER A 100 -15.55 -19.15 -16.27
N GLY A 101 -16.61 -19.83 -15.83
CA GLY A 101 -16.63 -21.28 -15.68
C GLY A 101 -15.65 -21.78 -14.59
N ALA A 102 -15.22 -20.89 -13.69
CA ALA A 102 -14.37 -21.24 -12.57
C ALA A 102 -15.01 -22.38 -11.76
N ARG A 103 -14.23 -23.44 -11.53
CA ARG A 103 -14.68 -24.60 -10.77
C ARG A 103 -14.66 -24.27 -9.27
N PRO A 104 -15.52 -24.92 -8.48
CA PRO A 104 -15.39 -24.88 -7.02
C PRO A 104 -13.96 -25.23 -6.62
N ALA A 105 -13.39 -24.41 -5.73
CA ALA A 105 -12.04 -24.60 -5.21
C ALA A 105 -12.10 -24.56 -3.68
N ASP A 106 -11.27 -25.37 -3.03
CA ASP A 106 -11.13 -25.37 -1.57
C ASP A 106 -10.42 -24.11 -1.06
N LEU A 107 -9.62 -23.48 -1.92
CA LEU A 107 -8.86 -22.25 -1.65
C LEU A 107 -8.95 -21.29 -2.83
N LEU A 108 -9.24 -20.03 -2.54
CA LEU A 108 -9.17 -18.92 -3.49
C LEU A 108 -8.20 -17.86 -2.96
N LEU A 109 -7.25 -17.45 -3.80
CA LEU A 109 -6.34 -16.34 -3.50
C LEU A 109 -6.84 -15.08 -4.20
N VAL A 110 -7.00 -14.00 -3.45
CA VAL A 110 -7.41 -12.69 -3.96
C VAL A 110 -6.29 -11.70 -3.68
N ILE A 111 -5.83 -11.01 -4.72
CA ILE A 111 -4.80 -9.97 -4.63
C ILE A 111 -5.45 -8.66 -5.02
N GLY A 112 -5.29 -7.64 -4.19
CA GLY A 112 -5.84 -6.31 -4.42
C GLY A 112 -4.95 -5.23 -3.81
N ASP A 113 -5.17 -4.00 -4.24
CA ASP A 113 -4.36 -2.83 -3.88
C ASP A 113 -4.64 -2.28 -2.47
N GLY A 114 -5.86 -2.48 -1.98
CA GLY A 114 -6.25 -2.03 -0.64
C GLY A 114 -6.00 -0.53 -0.45
N LEU A 115 -5.39 -0.12 0.66
CA LEU A 115 -5.05 1.28 0.92
C LEU A 115 -3.64 1.67 0.46
N SER A 116 -2.81 0.71 0.05
CA SER A 116 -1.46 0.96 -0.45
C SER A 116 -1.03 -0.15 -1.41
N SER A 117 -0.79 0.24 -2.66
CA SER A 117 -0.30 -0.64 -3.73
C SER A 117 1.22 -0.86 -3.68
N TYR A 118 1.91 -0.25 -2.72
CA TYR A 118 3.36 -0.39 -2.53
C TYR A 118 3.73 -1.58 -1.62
N ALA A 119 2.75 -2.14 -0.90
CA ALA A 119 2.94 -3.21 0.08
C ALA A 119 3.18 -4.59 -0.54
#